data_AF-A0A2M7Z5E3-F1
#
_entry.id   AF-A0A2M7Z5E3-F1
#
_cell.length_a   1.000
_cell.length_b   1.000
_cell.length_c   1.000
_cell.angle_alpha   90.00
_cell.angle_beta   90.00
_cell.angle_gamma   90.00
#
_symmetry.space_group_name_H-M   'P 1'
#
loop_
_entity.id
_entity.type
_entity.pdbx_description
1 polymer ?
#
loop_
_entity_poly.entity_id
_entity_poly.type
_entity_poly.pdbx_seq_one_letter_code
_entity_poly.pdbx_strand_id
1 'polypeptide(L)'
;MKKIIILFFCFYFFALLQASFFPHFPFGHLLNLVLIVVVLINLFEARKEKSGFFSAFFGGFFLDIFSENFIGFWILILLAISIFIKFVLRKHVRLPIFKRI
;
A
#
# COMPACT_ATOMS: atom_id res chain seq x y z
N MET A 1 12.62 -2.14 -12.84
CA MET A 1 12.15 -0.76 -13.17
C MET A 1 10.72 -0.74 -13.71
N LYS A 2 10.37 -1.52 -14.75
CA LYS A 2 8.97 -1.59 -15.27
C LYS A 2 7.90 -1.78 -14.19
N LYS A 3 8.10 -2.72 -13.25
CA LYS A 3 7.19 -2.97 -12.11
C LYS A 3 6.95 -1.73 -11.23
N ILE A 4 7.99 -0.94 -10.99
CA ILE A 4 7.93 0.26 -10.13
C ILE A 4 7.13 1.36 -10.82
N ILE A 5 7.34 1.55 -12.12
CA ILE A 5 6.59 2.50 -12.93
C ILE A 5 5.11 2.13 -12.95
N ILE A 6 4.79 0.84 -13.15
CA ILE A 6 3.41 0.34 -13.12
C ILE A 6 2.77 0.60 -11.75
N LEU A 7 3.49 0.30 -10.65
CA LEU A 7 3.01 0.58 -9.29
C LEU A 7 2.74 2.08 -9.08
N PHE A 8 3.63 2.95 -9.56
CA PHE A 8 3.46 4.40 -9.44
C PHE A 8 2.17 4.87 -10.11
N PHE A 9 1.93 4.49 -11.37
CA PHE A 9 0.69 4.85 -12.08
C PHE A 9 -0.55 4.21 -11.46
N CYS A 10 -0.45 2.98 -10.97
CA CYS A 10 -1.54 2.28 -10.31
C CYS A 10 -1.97 2.98 -9.01
N PHE A 11 -1.00 3.36 -8.16
CA PHE A 11 -1.30 4.10 -6.94
C PHE A 11 -1.82 5.50 -7.20
N TYR A 12 -1.29 6.18 -8.22
CA TYR A 12 -1.84 7.46 -8.66
C TYR A 12 -3.33 7.33 -9.02
N PHE A 13 -3.67 6.34 -9.85
CA PHE A 13 -5.05 6.10 -10.26
C PHE A 13 -5.97 5.76 -9.07
N PHE A 14 -5.53 4.90 -8.15
CA PHE A 14 -6.33 4.56 -6.97
C PHE A 14 -6.51 5.73 -6.02
N ALA A 15 -5.46 6.51 -5.75
CA ALA A 15 -5.56 7.70 -4.92
C ALA A 15 -6.51 8.73 -5.53
N LEU A 16 -6.45 8.94 -6.85
CA LEU A 16 -7.35 9.84 -7.57
C LEU A 16 -8.80 9.35 -7.55
N LEU A 17 -9.03 8.04 -7.72
CA LEU A 17 -10.38 7.47 -7.62
C LEU A 17 -10.94 7.64 -6.20
N GLN A 18 -10.12 7.36 -5.18
CA GLN A 18 -10.49 7.52 -3.79
C GLN A 18 -10.74 8.99 -3.41
N ALA A 19 -9.96 9.94 -3.92
CA ALA A 19 -10.17 11.36 -3.62
C ALA A 19 -11.38 11.95 -4.36
N SER A 20 -11.61 11.55 -5.61
CA SER A 20 -12.64 12.17 -6.45
C SER A 20 -14.00 11.48 -6.38
N PHE A 21 -14.06 10.14 -6.34
CA PHE A 21 -15.33 9.42 -6.44
C PHE A 21 -15.87 8.97 -5.08
N PHE A 22 -15.01 8.47 -4.20
CA PHE A 22 -15.45 7.85 -2.94
C PHE A 22 -16.21 8.80 -1.99
N PRO A 23 -15.89 10.10 -1.89
CA PRO A 23 -16.66 11.02 -1.04
C PRO A 23 -18.16 11.10 -1.38
N HIS A 24 -18.54 10.74 -2.61
CA HIS A 24 -19.95 10.74 -3.05
C HIS A 24 -20.75 9.54 -2.51
N PHE A 25 -20.10 8.56 -1.89
CA PHE A 25 -20.74 7.39 -1.30
C PHE A 25 -20.76 7.52 0.24
N PRO A 26 -21.85 7.11 0.92
CA PRO A 26 -22.02 7.28 2.37
C PRO A 26 -20.93 6.62 3.23
N PHE A 27 -20.23 5.61 2.71
CA PHE A 27 -19.13 4.92 3.39
C PHE A 27 -17.78 5.08 2.69
N GLY A 28 -17.68 5.93 1.66
CA GLY A 28 -16.47 6.02 0.85
C GLY A 28 -15.27 6.59 1.60
N HIS A 29 -15.49 7.43 2.61
CA HIS A 29 -14.42 7.96 3.46
C HIS A 29 -13.77 6.90 4.38
N LEU A 30 -14.47 5.79 4.68
CA LEU A 30 -13.94 4.73 5.55
C LEU A 30 -12.99 3.79 4.80
N LEU A 31 -13.15 3.66 3.47
CA LEU A 31 -12.40 2.71 2.67
C LEU A 31 -11.16 3.36 2.05
N ASN A 32 -10.00 3.04 2.59
CA ASN A 32 -8.71 3.44 2.01
C ASN A 32 -8.21 2.34 1.06
N LEU A 33 -8.52 2.50 -0.23
CA LEU A 33 -8.12 1.58 -1.29
C LEU A 33 -6.59 1.44 -1.37
N VAL A 34 -5.88 2.56 -1.24
CA VAL A 34 -4.41 2.58 -1.30
C VAL A 34 -3.83 1.73 -0.18
N LEU A 35 -4.35 1.87 1.04
CA LEU A 35 -3.92 1.07 2.19
C LEU A 35 -4.16 -0.42 1.96
N ILE A 36 -5.34 -0.81 1.48
CA ILE A 36 -5.68 -2.21 1.19
C ILE A 36 -4.69 -2.80 0.19
N VAL A 37 -4.42 -2.09 -0.91
CA VAL A 37 -3.49 -2.54 -1.95
C VAL A 37 -2.07 -2.67 -1.40
N VAL A 38 -1.60 -1.73 -0.59
CA VAL A 38 -0.28 -1.80 0.06
C VAL A 38 -0.17 -3.04 0.98
N VAL A 39 -1.20 -3.32 1.76
CA VAL A 39 -1.26 -4.49 2.66
C VAL A 39 -1.22 -5.78 1.86
N LEU A 40 -2.04 -5.90 0.80
CA LEU A 40 -2.07 -7.08 -0.06
C LEU A 40 -0.72 -7.32 -0.73
N ILE A 41 -0.09 -6.28 -1.29
CA ILE A 41 1.26 -6.40 -1.88
C ILE A 41 2.25 -6.90 -0.84
N ASN A 42 2.28 -6.32 0.36
CA ASN A 42 3.23 -6.73 1.40
C ASN A 42 2.98 -8.14 1.95
N LEU A 43 1.74 -8.62 1.93
CA LEU A 43 1.37 -9.99 2.32
C LEU A 43 1.81 -11.03 1.29
N PHE A 44 1.59 -10.77 0.00
CA PHE A 44 1.83 -11.74 -1.08
C PHE A 44 3.24 -11.69 -1.68
N GLU A 45 3.96 -10.59 -1.55
CA GLU A 45 5.30 -10.43 -2.10
C GLU A 45 6.33 -11.34 -1.42
N ALA A 46 7.37 -11.78 -2.14
CA ALA A 46 8.48 -12.55 -1.58
C ALA A 46 9.35 -11.71 -0.60
N ARG A 47 9.91 -12.34 0.45
CA ARG A 47 10.60 -11.61 1.54
C ARG A 47 11.80 -10.79 1.06
N LYS A 48 12.44 -11.23 -0.02
CA LYS A 48 13.62 -10.57 -0.63
C LYS A 48 13.24 -9.40 -1.54
N GLU A 49 11.99 -9.29 -1.97
CA GLU A 49 11.58 -8.19 -2.83
C GLU A 49 11.36 -6.91 -2.02
N LYS A 50 11.58 -5.78 -2.69
CA LYS A 50 11.46 -4.42 -2.14
C LYS A 50 10.20 -3.70 -2.63
N SER A 51 9.38 -4.32 -3.49
CA SER A 51 8.19 -3.66 -4.05
C SER A 51 7.20 -3.21 -2.99
N GLY A 52 7.16 -3.89 -1.84
CA GLY A 52 6.24 -3.59 -0.74
C GLY A 52 6.62 -2.33 0.03
N PHE A 53 7.91 -1.99 0.01
CA PHE A 53 8.40 -0.72 0.53
C PHE A 53 8.13 0.41 -0.47
N PHE A 54 8.39 0.17 -1.75
CA PHE A 54 8.05 1.14 -2.81
C PHE A 54 6.56 1.41 -2.89
N SER A 55 5.71 0.38 -2.72
CA SER A 55 4.26 0.54 -2.70
C SER A 55 3.79 1.37 -1.50
N ALA A 56 4.33 1.10 -0.31
CA ALA A 56 4.06 1.91 0.88
C ALA A 56 4.50 3.37 0.71
N PHE A 57 5.69 3.60 0.13
CA PHE A 57 6.20 4.94 -0.13
C PHE A 57 5.34 5.70 -1.14
N PHE A 58 5.11 5.15 -2.34
CA PHE A 58 4.32 5.82 -3.37
C PHE A 58 2.85 5.95 -2.99
N GLY A 59 2.27 4.91 -2.39
CA GLY A 59 0.90 4.96 -1.89
C GLY A 59 0.72 6.03 -0.81
N GLY A 60 1.65 6.10 0.15
CA GLY A 60 1.63 7.15 1.17
C GLY A 60 1.84 8.54 0.59
N PHE A 61 2.77 8.68 -0.35
CA PHE A 61 3.04 9.96 -0.99
C PHE A 61 1.81 10.51 -1.74
N PHE A 62 1.11 9.67 -2.49
CA PHE A 62 -0.12 10.11 -3.15
C PHE A 62 -1.26 10.38 -2.16
N LEU A 63 -1.42 9.55 -1.11
CA LEU A 63 -2.40 9.85 -0.07
C LEU A 63 -2.11 11.19 0.60
N ASP A 64 -0.84 11.49 0.89
CA ASP A 64 -0.43 12.77 1.47
C ASP A 64 -0.78 13.94 0.53
N ILE A 65 -0.50 13.83 -0.78
CA ILE A 65 -0.84 14.88 -1.78
C ILE A 65 -2.34 15.15 -1.84
N PHE A 66 -3.16 14.10 -1.81
CA PHE A 66 -4.61 14.21 -1.96
C PHE A 66 -5.35 14.35 -0.61
N SER A 67 -4.62 14.42 0.50
CA SER A 67 -5.19 14.63 1.83
C SER A 67 -4.86 16.02 2.35
N GLU A 68 -5.66 16.50 3.31
CA GLU A 68 -5.39 17.75 4.03
C GLU A 68 -4.29 17.61 5.10
N ASN A 69 -3.69 16.43 5.23
CA ASN A 69 -2.66 16.14 6.23
C ASN A 69 -1.27 16.62 5.80
N PHE A 70 -0.34 16.67 6.75
CA PHE A 70 1.06 16.98 6.48
C PHE A 70 1.73 15.93 5.59
N ILE A 71 2.53 16.39 4.62
CA ILE A 71 3.29 15.52 3.71
C ILE A 71 4.27 14.66 4.50
N GLY A 72 4.10 13.35 4.47
CA GLY A 72 4.88 12.37 5.21
C GLY A 72 4.07 11.60 6.25
N PHE A 73 2.86 12.05 6.61
CA PHE A 73 2.02 11.37 7.59
C PHE A 73 1.63 9.97 7.11
N TRP A 74 1.03 9.86 5.92
CA TRP A 74 0.63 8.57 5.35
C TRP A 74 1.83 7.72 4.91
N ILE A 75 2.91 8.35 4.45
CA ILE A 75 4.17 7.65 4.14
C ILE A 75 4.70 6.89 5.36
N LEU A 76 4.79 7.56 6.51
CA LEU A 76 5.30 6.97 7.75
C LEU A 76 4.41 5.82 8.21
N ILE A 77 3.09 6.01 8.19
CA ILE A 77 2.12 4.98 8.60
C ILE A 77 2.22 3.75 7.70
N LEU A 78 2.19 3.93 6.37
CA LEU A 78 2.24 2.81 5.44
C LEU A 78 3.59 2.10 5.45
N LEU A 79 4.70 2.81 5.65
CA LEU A 79 6.01 2.20 5.84
C LEU A 79 6.06 1.38 7.14
N ALA A 80 5.54 1.91 8.25
CA ALA A 80 5.46 1.17 9.51
C ALA A 80 4.63 -0.11 9.35
N ILE A 81 3.49 -0.04 8.65
CA ILE A 81 2.65 -1.21 8.34
C ILE A 81 3.40 -2.21 7.46
N SER A 82 4.09 -1.75 6.41
CA SER A 82 4.90 -2.60 5.52
C SER A 82 5.98 -3.36 6.30
N ILE A 83 6.70 -2.67 7.19
CA ILE A 83 7.69 -3.27 8.10
C ILE A 83 7.02 -4.28 9.01
N PHE A 84 5.92 -3.91 9.67
CA PHE A 84 5.20 -4.79 10.59
C PHE A 84 4.76 -6.09 9.90
N ILE A 85 4.20 -6.00 8.69
CA ILE A 85 3.77 -7.18 7.92
C ILE A 85 4.98 -8.06 7.57
N LYS A 86 6.07 -7.47 7.05
CA LYS A 86 7.25 -8.21 6.61
C LYS A 86 8.02 -8.87 7.76
N PHE A 87 8.07 -8.23 8.92
CA PHE A 87 8.85 -8.71 10.08
C PHE A 87 8.02 -9.54 11.06
N VAL A 88 6.85 -9.05 11.48
CA VAL A 88 6.05 -9.67 12.54
C VAL A 88 5.17 -10.76 11.95
N LEU A 89 4.34 -10.39 10.97
CA LEU A 89 3.31 -11.28 10.45
C LEU A 89 3.93 -12.47 9.73
N ARG A 90 4.95 -12.26 8.88
CA ARG A 90 5.58 -13.36 8.15
C ARG A 90 6.46 -14.28 8.99
N LYS A 91 6.97 -13.80 10.13
CA LYS A 91 7.75 -14.64 11.06
C LYS A 91 6.84 -15.61 11.82
N HIS A 92 5.62 -15.17 12.17
CA HIS A 92 4.68 -15.94 12.98
C HIS A 92 3.68 -16.73 12.14
N VAL A 93 3.16 -16.12 11.07
CA VAL A 93 2.25 -16.74 10.14
C VAL A 93 3.06 -17.41 9.05
N ARG A 94 3.33 -18.71 9.23
CA ARG A 94 3.79 -19.59 8.15
C ARG A 94 2.65 -19.77 7.16
N LEU A 95 2.39 -18.78 6.32
CA LEU A 95 1.49 -18.95 5.19
C LEU A 95 2.13 -19.99 4.24
N PRO A 96 1.51 -21.16 4.01
CA PRO A 96 2.04 -22.20 3.12
C PRO A 96 1.89 -21.82 1.64
N ILE A 97 2.01 -20.54 1.31
CA ILE A 97 1.58 -19.99 0.01
C ILE A 97 2.67 -20.11 -1.08
N PHE A 98 3.90 -20.52 -0.76
CA PHE A 98 4.91 -20.77 -1.79
C PHE A 98 5.87 -21.92 -1.42
N LYS A 99 5.35 -23.14 -1.52
CA LYS A 99 6.14 -24.31 -1.93
C LYS A 99 5.58 -24.76 -3.28
N ARG A 100 6.11 -24.19 -4.37
CA ARG A 100 6.09 -24.81 -5.71
C ARG A 100 7.56 -25.10 -6.00
N ILE A 101 7.98 -26.37 -5.89
CA ILE A 101 8.18 -27.31 -7.02
C ILE A 101 9.04 -26.65 -8.09
#